data_AF-A0A6P1ZM18-F1
#
_entry.id   AF-A0A6P1ZM18-F1
#
_cell.length_a   1.000
_cell.length_b   1.000
_cell.length_c   1.000
_cell.angle_alpha   90.00
_cell.angle_beta   90.00
_cell.angle_gamma   90.00
#
_symmetry.space_group_name_H-M   'P 1'
#
loop_
_entity.id
_entity.type
_entity.pdbx_description
1 polymer ?
#
loop_
_entity_poly.entity_id
_entity_poly.type
_entity_poly.pdbx_seq_one_letter_code
_entity_poly.pdbx_strand_id
1 'polypeptide(L)'
;NANEYQEYLEALIDSHALFSGGIAERLASEASDMVTAVNIALAFEKDTLLFFLEMKELVPDSEKPMVQKCIEEERSHMRMLHGLLKD
;
A
#
# COMPACT_ATOMS: atom_id res chain seq x y z
N ASN A 1 21.32 -11.16 -2.43
CA ASN A 1 22.46 -10.48 -1.75
C ASN A 1 21.95 -9.30 -0.94
N ALA A 2 22.64 -8.89 0.14
CA ALA A 2 22.19 -7.76 0.97
C ALA A 2 22.01 -6.44 0.18
N ASN A 3 22.85 -6.22 -0.85
CA ASN A 3 22.75 -5.05 -1.72
C ASN A 3 21.47 -5.06 -2.59
N GLU A 4 21.11 -6.20 -3.17
CA GLU A 4 19.90 -6.35 -3.99
C GLU A 4 18.63 -6.13 -3.17
N TYR A 5 18.63 -6.53 -1.89
CA TYR A 5 17.49 -6.30 -1.01
C TYR A 5 17.33 -4.82 -0.64
N GLN A 6 18.44 -4.11 -0.42
CA GLN A 6 18.39 -2.67 -0.20
C GLN A 6 17.89 -1.92 -1.44
N GLU A 7 18.40 -2.25 -2.63
CA GLU A 7 17.94 -1.66 -3.90
C GLU A 7 16.44 -1.92 -4.13
N TYR A 8 15.97 -3.12 -3.77
CA TYR A 8 14.54 -3.46 -3.81
C TYR A 8 13.71 -2.59 -2.85
N LEU A 9 14.16 -2.41 -1.60
CA LEU A 9 13.46 -1.59 -0.61
C LEU A 9 13.43 -0.10 -1.03
N GLU A 10 14.53 0.42 -1.55
CA GLU A 10 14.59 1.78 -2.09
C GLU A 10 13.61 1.94 -3.26
N ALA A 11 13.60 1.00 -4.22
CA ALA A 11 12.65 1.01 -5.32
C ALA A 11 11.19 0.89 -4.85
N LEU A 12 10.92 0.10 -3.81
CA LEU A 12 9.59 -0.03 -3.21
C LEU A 12 9.14 1.29 -2.58
N ILE A 13 10.00 1.96 -1.81
CA ILE A 13 9.69 3.25 -1.18
C ILE A 13 9.47 4.33 -2.25
N ASP A 14 10.37 4.43 -3.23
CA ASP A 14 10.32 5.47 -4.27
C ASP A 14 9.11 5.31 -5.21
N SER A 15 8.66 4.09 -5.44
CA SER A 15 7.50 3.81 -6.30
C SER A 15 6.15 3.97 -5.61
N HIS A 16 6.12 3.98 -4.28
CA HIS A 16 4.89 3.97 -3.51
C HIS A 16 4.23 5.36 -3.45
N ALA A 17 2.95 5.45 -3.83
CA ALA A 17 2.18 6.70 -3.93
C ALA A 17 2.18 7.56 -2.64
N LEU A 18 2.25 6.93 -1.46
CA LEU A 18 2.38 7.60 -0.16
C LEU A 18 3.66 8.45 -0.03
N PHE A 19 4.76 8.01 -0.64
CA PHE A 19 6.08 8.65 -0.50
C PHE A 19 6.43 9.49 -1.73
N SER A 20 5.83 9.21 -2.88
CA SER A 20 5.95 10.01 -4.09
C SER A 20 4.91 11.15 -4.10
N GLY A 21 5.30 12.32 -3.57
CA GLY A 21 4.40 13.47 -3.45
C GLY A 21 3.69 13.85 -4.76
N GLY A 22 2.39 14.13 -4.68
CA GLY A 22 1.56 14.54 -5.82
C GLY A 22 0.96 13.40 -6.65
N ILE A 23 1.40 12.15 -6.47
CA ILE A 23 0.86 11.00 -7.21
C ILE A 23 -0.57 10.68 -6.73
N ALA A 24 -0.82 10.71 -5.42
CA ALA A 24 -2.14 10.46 -4.87
C ALA A 24 -3.16 11.50 -5.36
N GLU A 25 -2.80 12.79 -5.36
CA GLU A 25 -3.65 13.88 -5.84
C GLU A 25 -3.91 13.77 -7.35
N ARG A 26 -2.88 13.40 -8.13
CA ARG A 26 -3.01 13.18 -9.57
C ARG A 26 -3.94 12.01 -9.86
N LEU A 27 -3.73 10.84 -9.24
CA LEU A 27 -4.58 9.67 -9.44
C LEU A 27 -6.03 9.97 -9.02
N ALA A 28 -6.23 10.68 -7.90
CA ALA A 28 -7.55 11.12 -7.49
C ALA A 28 -8.23 12.03 -8.52
N SER A 29 -7.46 12.93 -9.18
CA SER A 29 -7.98 13.78 -10.26
C SER A 29 -8.31 13.02 -11.55
N GLU A 30 -7.68 11.85 -11.77
CA GLU A 30 -7.90 10.99 -12.93
C GLU A 30 -9.11 10.06 -12.75
N ALA A 31 -9.67 9.99 -11.54
CA ALA A 31 -10.85 9.18 -11.24
C ALA A 31 -12.12 9.79 -11.85
N SER A 32 -12.49 9.31 -13.04
CA SER A 32 -13.68 9.75 -13.79
C SER A 32 -15.00 9.16 -13.29
N ASP A 33 -14.93 8.06 -12.55
CA ASP A 33 -16.08 7.29 -12.08
C ASP A 33 -15.71 6.46 -10.85
N MET A 34 -16.72 5.91 -10.18
CA MET A 34 -16.56 5.13 -8.96
C MET A 34 -15.67 3.89 -9.17
N VAL A 35 -15.79 3.22 -10.31
CA VAL A 35 -15.02 2.00 -10.59
C VAL A 35 -13.53 2.35 -10.70
N THR A 36 -13.21 3.42 -11.42
CA THR A 36 -11.85 3.94 -11.56
C THR A 36 -11.30 4.38 -10.20
N ALA A 37 -12.07 5.12 -9.40
CA ALA A 37 -11.68 5.53 -8.05
C ALA A 37 -11.36 4.33 -7.14
N VAL A 38 -12.22 3.31 -7.14
CA VAL A 38 -12.04 2.10 -6.33
C VAL A 38 -10.83 1.29 -6.80
N ASN A 39 -10.58 1.18 -8.11
CA ASN A 39 -9.39 0.51 -8.62
C ASN A 39 -8.09 1.23 -8.25
N ILE A 40 -8.10 2.57 -8.25
CA ILE A 40 -6.97 3.38 -7.76
C ILE A 40 -6.74 3.13 -6.28
N ALA A 41 -7.80 3.17 -5.46
CA ALA A 41 -7.69 2.88 -4.04
C ALA A 41 -7.18 1.44 -3.78
N LEU A 42 -7.67 0.44 -4.51
CA LEU A 42 -7.19 -0.94 -4.40
C LEU A 42 -5.70 -1.08 -4.74
N ALA A 43 -5.21 -0.35 -5.74
CA ALA A 43 -3.80 -0.31 -6.06
C ALA A 43 -2.98 0.29 -4.91
N PHE A 44 -3.47 1.41 -4.35
CA PHE A 44 -2.86 2.06 -3.19
C PHE A 44 -2.77 1.13 -1.97
N GLU A 45 -3.86 0.45 -1.62
CA GLU A 45 -3.86 -0.48 -0.47
C GLU A 45 -2.93 -1.67 -0.68
N LYS A 46 -2.85 -2.18 -1.91
CA LYS A 46 -1.97 -3.30 -2.23
C LYS A 46 -0.50 -2.91 -2.10
N ASP A 47 -0.12 -1.73 -2.56
CA ASP A 47 1.26 -1.24 -2.44
C ASP A 47 1.59 -0.95 -0.96
N THR A 48 0.62 -0.43 -0.19
CA THR A 48 0.77 -0.14 1.25
C THR A 48 0.93 -1.44 2.04
N LEU A 49 0.16 -2.47 1.69
CA LEU A 49 0.28 -3.81 2.24
C LEU A 49 1.67 -4.42 1.97
N LEU A 50 2.21 -4.27 0.77
CA LEU A 50 3.56 -4.74 0.44
C LEU A 50 4.62 -4.05 1.30
N PHE A 51 4.51 -2.72 1.46
CA PHE A 51 5.39 -1.96 2.34
C PHE A 51 5.35 -2.47 3.79
N PHE A 52 4.16 -2.69 4.37
CA PHE A 52 4.04 -3.18 5.74
C PHE A 52 4.56 -4.62 5.91
N LEU A 53 4.42 -5.47 4.89
CA LEU A 53 4.98 -6.82 4.90
C LEU A 53 6.50 -6.78 4.97
N GLU A 54 7.15 -5.95 4.16
CA GLU A 54 8.61 -5.76 4.20
C GLU A 54 9.07 -5.13 5.52
N MET A 55 8.39 -4.07 5.97
CA MET A 55 8.73 -3.38 7.22
C MET A 55 8.65 -4.30 8.43
N LYS A 56 7.71 -5.26 8.46
CA LYS A 56 7.59 -6.23 9.54
C LYS A 56 8.85 -7.07 9.73
N GLU A 57 9.58 -7.37 8.65
CA GLU A 57 10.83 -8.12 8.70
C GLU A 57 12.02 -7.27 9.16
N LEU A 58 11.91 -5.95 9.06
CA LEU A 58 12.97 -4.99 9.40
C LEU A 58 12.87 -4.45 10.83
N VAL A 59 11.66 -4.38 11.40
CA VAL A 59 11.46 -3.83 12.75
C VAL A 59 11.83 -4.83 13.85
N PRO A 60 12.20 -4.37 15.06
CA PRO A 60 12.39 -5.23 16.21
C PRO A 60 11.15 -6.05 16.55
N ASP A 61 11.32 -7.23 17.17
CA ASP A 61 10.21 -8.10 17.54
C ASP A 61 9.16 -7.43 18.45
N SER A 62 9.56 -6.43 19.24
CA SER A 62 8.64 -5.63 20.06
C SER A 62 7.64 -4.81 19.25
N GLU A 63 7.99 -4.42 18.03
CA GLU A 63 7.18 -3.57 17.15
C GLU A 63 6.38 -4.37 16.11
N LYS A 64 6.76 -5.62 15.85
CA LYS A 64 6.04 -6.52 14.91
C LYS A 64 4.53 -6.61 15.18
N PRO A 65 4.03 -6.65 16.43
CA PRO A 65 2.59 -6.65 16.69
C PRO A 65 1.87 -5.39 16.21
N MET A 66 2.55 -4.23 16.22
CA MET A 66 1.99 -2.98 15.73
C MET A 66 1.91 -3.00 14.20
N VAL A 67 3.00 -3.40 13.52
CA VAL A 67 3.02 -3.54 12.06
C VAL A 67 1.99 -4.57 11.58
N GLN A 68 1.80 -5.66 12.33
CA GLN A 68 0.78 -6.65 12.02
C GLN A 68 -0.64 -6.07 12.05
N LYS A 69 -0.93 -5.09 12.89
CA LYS A 69 -2.25 -4.43 12.90
C LYS A 69 -2.47 -3.64 11.61
N CYS A 70 -1.47 -2.88 11.17
CA CYS A 70 -1.52 -2.16 9.88
C CYS A 70 -1.77 -3.13 8.70
N ILE A 71 -1.09 -4.28 8.68
CA ILE A 71 -1.32 -5.32 7.66
C ILE A 71 -2.78 -5.79 7.65
N GLU A 72 -3.38 -6.01 8.82
CA GLU A 72 -4.78 -6.45 8.91
C GLU A 72 -5.78 -5.33 8.55
N GLU A 73 -5.43 -4.07 8.81
CA GLU A 73 -6.19 -2.89 8.40
C GLU A 73 -6.22 -2.78 6.86
N GLU A 74 -5.08 -2.86 6.17
CA GLU A 74 -5.07 -2.76 4.69
C GLU A 74 -5.81 -3.92 4.02
N ARG A 75 -5.69 -5.14 4.58
CA ARG A 75 -6.50 -6.28 4.13
C ARG A 75 -8.00 -6.03 4.30
N SER A 76 -8.40 -5.30 5.34
CA SER A 76 -9.78 -4.90 5.57
C SER A 76 -10.25 -3.86 4.55
N HIS A 77 -9.43 -2.84 4.28
CA HIS A 77 -9.70 -1.83 3.26
C HIS A 77 -9.91 -2.47 1.89
N MET A 78 -9.05 -3.40 1.48
CA MET A 78 -9.21 -4.11 0.20
C MET A 78 -10.53 -4.89 0.12
N ARG A 79 -10.97 -5.56 1.19
CA ARG A 79 -12.26 -6.27 1.22
C ARG A 79 -13.43 -5.29 1.10
N MET A 80 -13.36 -4.16 1.79
CA MET A 80 -14.37 -3.11 1.73
C MET A 80 -14.47 -2.53 0.31
N LEU A 81 -13.34 -2.11 -0.26
CA LEU A 81 -13.25 -1.54 -1.62
C LEU A 81 -13.76 -2.52 -2.68
N HIS A 82 -13.37 -3.79 -2.58
CA HIS A 82 -13.89 -4.81 -3.50
C HIS A 82 -15.41 -5.02 -3.37
N GLY A 83 -15.98 -4.80 -2.18
CA GLY A 83 -17.43 -4.81 -1.97
C GLY A 83 -18.14 -3.72 -2.79
N LEU A 84 -17.55 -2.52 -2.88
CA LEU A 84 -18.11 -1.38 -3.62
C LEU A 84 -18.21 -1.61 -5.15
N LEU A 85 -17.50 -2.61 -5.70
CA LEU A 85 -17.58 -2.96 -7.12
C LEU A 85 -18.70 -3.97 -7.45
N LYS A 86 -19.34 -4.55 -6.43
CA LYS A 86 -20.38 -5.58 -6.60
C LYS A 86 -21.80 -5.03 -6.50
N ASP A 87 -21.94 -3.80 -6.02
CA ASP A 87 -23.19 -3.06 -5.92
C ASP A 87 -23.41 -2.19 -7.17
#